data_AF-A0A4Q4XCP1-F1
#
_entry.id   AF-A0A4Q4XCP1-F1
#
_cell.length_a   1.000
_cell.length_b   1.000
_cell.length_c   1.000
_cell.angle_alpha   90.00
_cell.angle_beta   90.00
_cell.angle_gamma   90.00
#
_symmetry.space_group_name_H-M   'P 1'
#
loop_
_entity.id
_entity.type
_entity.pdbx_description
1 polymer ?
#
loop_
_entity_poly.entity_id
_entity_poly.type
_entity_poly.pdbx_seq_one_letter_code
_entity_poly.pdbx_strand_id
1 'polypeptide(L)'
;MAAEKQDPPNMAVAAAVAQPQAQRTPPQSQSQSQSQAQWQSQSQSQTELHTQAQQPQPQSQQPQPQPQPEQGQEQQGQQAPNSPPLPARPTAQAPGPRASRFQAVLDSSLSHTLAKISWDNFAACYPTIAAQAPGTLRAVQRQMVDRLGALCKKEFASILQARNVVARLNELETLVSEAERRRDEAGLTGQEQPPVP
;
A
#
# COMPACT_ATOMS: atom_id res chain seq x y z
N MET A 1 -88.11 3.58 0.19
CA MET A 1 -87.99 2.27 0.87
C MET A 1 -86.50 1.94 0.89
N ALA A 2 -85.68 2.46 1.80
CA ALA A 2 -85.65 2.41 3.27
C ALA A 2 -85.01 1.10 3.82
N ALA A 3 -84.13 1.31 4.82
CA ALA A 3 -83.33 0.39 5.65
C ALA A 3 -82.00 -0.07 5.01
N GLU A 4 -80.80 0.36 5.41
CA GLU A 4 -80.23 0.77 6.72
C GLU A 4 -80.42 -0.26 7.84
N LYS A 5 -79.32 -0.89 8.27
CA LYS A 5 -79.02 -1.57 9.55
C LYS A 5 -77.66 -2.31 9.36
N GLN A 6 -76.68 -2.36 10.26
CA GLN A 6 -76.48 -1.87 11.62
C GLN A 6 -75.06 -2.32 12.04
N ASP A 7 -74.18 -1.41 12.44
CA ASP A 7 -73.09 -1.71 13.41
C ASP A 7 -73.71 -1.60 14.83
N PRO A 8 -73.17 -2.17 15.94
CA PRO A 8 -71.97 -1.61 16.57
C PRO A 8 -71.21 -2.61 17.53
N PRO A 9 -70.49 -2.22 18.62
CA PRO A 9 -69.08 -2.60 18.86
C PRO A 9 -68.88 -3.42 20.17
N ASN A 10 -67.71 -4.03 20.38
CA ASN A 10 -67.28 -4.57 21.69
C ASN A 10 -65.87 -5.17 21.56
N MET A 11 -64.88 -5.03 22.45
CA MET A 11 -64.69 -4.27 23.67
C MET A 11 -63.19 -4.00 23.79
N ALA A 12 -62.86 -2.80 24.24
CA ALA A 12 -61.61 -2.57 24.96
C ALA A 12 -61.61 -3.40 26.25
N VAL A 13 -60.52 -4.11 26.51
CA VAL A 13 -60.11 -4.45 27.88
C VAL A 13 -58.64 -4.08 28.04
N ALA A 14 -58.46 -2.91 28.62
CA ALA A 14 -57.27 -2.58 29.38
C ALA A 14 -57.15 -3.55 30.56
N ALA A 15 -55.95 -4.09 30.77
CA ALA A 15 -55.55 -4.69 32.03
C ALA A 15 -54.14 -4.21 32.36
N ALA A 16 -54.10 -3.12 33.11
CA ALA A 16 -52.97 -2.71 33.90
C ALA A 16 -52.90 -3.59 35.16
N VAL A 17 -51.77 -4.27 35.38
CA VAL A 17 -51.34 -4.85 36.66
C VAL A 17 -49.82 -4.73 36.67
N ALA A 18 -49.29 -3.66 37.26
CA ALA A 18 -48.80 -3.58 38.64
C ALA A 18 -47.32 -3.99 38.77
N GLN A 19 -46.51 -2.97 39.04
CA GLN A 19 -45.13 -3.04 39.51
C GLN A 19 -45.03 -3.81 40.84
N PRO A 20 -43.85 -4.37 41.15
CA PRO A 20 -43.26 -4.14 42.45
C PRO A 20 -41.92 -3.44 42.35
N GLN A 21 -41.75 -2.44 43.22
CA GLN A 21 -40.52 -1.71 43.49
C GLN A 21 -39.39 -2.66 43.89
N ALA A 22 -38.22 -2.50 43.27
CA ALA A 22 -36.96 -2.90 43.86
C ALA A 22 -35.96 -1.76 43.61
N GLN A 23 -35.65 -1.06 44.69
CA GLN A 23 -34.55 -0.11 44.78
C GLN A 23 -33.26 -0.82 44.38
N ARG A 24 -32.60 -0.34 43.33
CA ARG A 24 -31.17 -0.58 43.13
C ARG A 24 -30.48 0.73 42.82
N THR A 25 -29.57 1.03 43.74
CA THR A 25 -28.64 2.15 43.79
C THR A 25 -27.74 2.21 42.55
N PRO A 26 -27.27 3.41 42.17
CA PRO A 26 -26.32 3.57 41.07
C PRO A 26 -24.92 3.09 41.50
N PRO A 27 -24.20 2.29 40.69
CA PRO A 27 -22.77 2.13 40.89
C PRO A 27 -22.04 3.38 40.38
N GLN A 28 -21.28 4.00 41.28
CA GLN A 28 -20.25 5.00 41.02
C GLN A 28 -19.40 4.64 39.79
N SER A 29 -19.32 5.57 38.84
CA SER A 29 -18.27 5.61 37.83
C SER A 29 -16.98 6.12 38.47
N GLN A 30 -16.13 5.22 38.97
CA GLN A 30 -14.72 5.50 39.26
C GLN A 30 -13.88 4.28 38.92
N SER A 31 -13.36 4.22 37.69
CA SER A 31 -12.06 3.63 37.31
C SER A 31 -12.02 3.37 35.82
N GLN A 32 -11.68 4.40 35.04
CA GLN A 32 -11.22 4.21 33.66
C GLN A 32 -10.40 5.43 33.20
N SER A 33 -9.38 5.80 33.98
CA SER A 33 -8.43 6.85 33.60
C SER A 33 -6.96 6.47 33.78
N GLN A 34 -6.63 5.19 33.99
CA GLN A 34 -5.22 4.77 34.17
C GLN A 34 -4.57 4.08 32.96
N SER A 35 -5.31 3.74 31.92
CA SER A 35 -4.75 2.99 30.78
C SER A 35 -4.19 3.86 29.64
N GLN A 36 -4.20 5.20 29.77
CA GLN A 36 -3.71 6.11 28.72
C GLN A 36 -2.30 6.68 29.00
N ALA A 37 -1.72 6.46 30.19
CA ALA A 37 -0.43 7.04 30.55
C ALA A 37 0.79 6.18 30.17
N GLN A 38 0.62 4.93 29.73
CA GLN A 38 1.76 4.01 29.59
C GLN A 38 2.41 3.99 28.19
N TRP A 39 1.81 4.60 27.17
CA TRP A 39 2.37 4.59 25.80
C TRP A 39 3.26 5.78 25.44
N GLN A 40 3.39 6.81 26.30
CA GLN A 40 4.23 7.99 25.99
C GLN A 40 5.66 7.90 26.55
N SER A 41 5.99 6.91 27.40
CA SER A 41 7.27 6.89 28.11
C SER A 41 8.43 6.18 27.39
N GLN A 42 8.26 5.71 26.15
CA GLN A 42 9.33 5.01 25.41
C GLN A 42 10.02 5.85 24.31
N SER A 43 9.66 7.13 24.16
CA SER A 43 10.18 7.96 23.04
C SER A 43 11.22 9.00 23.45
N GLN A 44 11.70 9.01 24.70
CA GLN A 44 12.69 9.99 25.16
C GLN A 44 13.87 9.30 25.85
N SER A 45 14.73 8.65 25.06
CA SER A 45 16.06 8.22 25.51
C SER A 45 17.00 8.17 24.30
N GLN A 46 17.35 9.35 23.81
CA GLN A 46 18.62 9.65 23.14
C GLN A 46 18.53 11.07 22.61
N THR A 47 19.10 12.02 23.34
CA THR A 47 19.92 13.14 22.85
C THR A 47 20.08 14.09 24.02
N GLU A 48 21.10 13.89 24.84
CA GLU A 48 21.64 14.97 25.67
C GLU A 48 23.07 14.62 26.06
N LEU A 49 24.04 15.19 25.36
CA LEU A 49 25.31 15.60 25.97
C LEU A 49 25.71 16.96 25.42
N HIS A 50 25.62 17.93 26.33
CA HIS A 50 26.45 19.12 26.48
C HIS A 50 26.26 20.30 25.51
N THR A 51 25.67 21.37 26.04
CA THR A 51 26.26 22.72 25.89
C THR A 51 25.94 23.54 27.15
N GLN A 52 26.94 23.72 28.01
CA GLN A 52 26.93 24.64 29.14
C GLN A 52 27.67 25.91 28.72
N ALA A 53 27.02 27.07 28.89
CA ALA A 53 27.55 28.38 28.55
C ALA A 53 28.53 28.90 29.63
N GLN A 54 29.62 29.54 29.18
CA GLN A 54 30.43 30.44 30.00
C GLN A 54 31.08 31.56 29.14
N GLN A 55 31.26 32.70 29.80
CA GLN A 55 31.48 34.08 29.34
C GLN A 55 32.99 34.42 29.05
N PRO A 56 33.40 35.68 28.70
CA PRO A 56 34.37 35.98 27.61
C PRO A 56 35.79 36.54 28.00
N GLN A 57 36.64 36.67 26.94
CA GLN A 57 37.88 37.52 26.72
C GLN A 57 39.28 36.94 27.07
N PRO A 58 40.42 37.46 26.52
CA PRO A 58 40.73 38.12 25.22
C PRO A 58 42.03 37.63 24.49
N GLN A 59 42.24 38.11 23.24
CA GLN A 59 43.52 38.37 22.50
C GLN A 59 44.64 37.28 22.44
N SER A 60 45.15 36.90 21.26
CA SER A 60 46.07 37.73 20.46
C SER A 60 46.21 37.21 19.02
N GLN A 61 46.17 38.13 18.05
CA GLN A 61 46.55 37.92 16.64
C GLN A 61 48.02 38.31 16.46
N GLN A 62 48.77 37.65 15.57
CA GLN A 62 49.49 38.25 14.43
C GLN A 62 50.27 37.20 13.57
N PRO A 63 50.62 37.51 12.29
CA PRO A 63 50.62 36.55 11.16
C PRO A 63 51.92 36.45 10.30
N GLN A 64 52.05 35.32 9.55
CA GLN A 64 52.74 35.08 8.24
C GLN A 64 54.26 35.40 8.09
N PRO A 65 55.00 35.03 6.98
CA PRO A 65 54.66 34.32 5.72
C PRO A 65 55.67 33.20 5.25
N GLN A 66 55.33 32.51 4.14
CA GLN A 66 56.19 31.65 3.29
C GLN A 66 57.34 32.43 2.57
N PRO A 67 58.38 31.74 2.02
CA PRO A 67 58.41 31.41 0.59
C PRO A 67 59.07 30.05 0.19
N GLN A 68 58.65 29.55 -0.99
CA GLN A 68 59.17 28.44 -1.82
C GLN A 68 60.59 28.70 -2.39
N PRO A 69 61.35 27.68 -2.87
CA PRO A 69 61.30 27.19 -4.28
C PRO A 69 61.43 25.64 -4.41
N GLU A 70 60.69 24.91 -5.28
CA GLU A 70 60.73 24.75 -6.75
C GLU A 70 61.54 23.49 -7.22
N GLN A 71 60.91 22.71 -8.11
CA GLN A 71 61.44 21.77 -9.13
C GLN A 71 61.84 20.31 -8.78
N GLY A 72 61.38 19.38 -9.64
CA GLY A 72 61.99 18.05 -9.85
C GLY A 72 61.01 16.91 -10.16
N GLN A 73 60.96 16.47 -11.42
CA GLN A 73 60.21 15.31 -11.93
C GLN A 73 60.74 13.99 -11.34
N GLU A 74 59.92 12.91 -11.31
CA GLU A 74 60.30 11.57 -11.82
C GLU A 74 59.15 10.54 -11.71
N GLN A 75 58.86 9.91 -12.84
CA GLN A 75 58.01 8.72 -12.99
C GLN A 75 58.65 7.52 -12.28
N GLN A 76 57.87 6.76 -11.51
CA GLN A 76 58.15 5.35 -11.27
C GLN A 76 56.85 4.56 -11.15
N GLY A 77 56.70 3.58 -12.05
CA GLY A 77 55.55 2.70 -12.12
C GLY A 77 55.44 1.77 -10.92
N GLN A 78 54.22 1.58 -10.44
CA GLN A 78 53.85 0.43 -9.65
C GLN A 78 52.51 -0.11 -10.18
N GLN A 79 52.64 -1.25 -10.87
CA GLN A 79 51.54 -2.11 -11.30
C GLN A 79 50.75 -2.55 -10.05
N ALA A 80 49.48 -2.15 -9.96
CA ALA A 80 48.54 -2.74 -9.01
C ALA A 80 47.76 -3.87 -9.72
N PRO A 81 47.63 -5.05 -9.10
CA PRO A 81 47.12 -6.27 -9.73
C PRO A 81 45.62 -6.21 -9.99
N ASN A 82 45.21 -6.92 -11.05
CA ASN A 82 43.83 -7.25 -11.43
C ASN A 82 42.89 -7.41 -10.22
N SER A 83 42.03 -6.41 -10.01
CA SER A 83 40.85 -6.59 -9.17
C SER A 83 39.76 -7.28 -10.00
N PRO A 84 39.18 -8.40 -9.54
CA PRO A 84 38.04 -9.04 -10.23
C PRO A 84 36.86 -8.07 -10.34
N PRO A 85 36.07 -8.14 -11.44
CA PRO A 85 34.96 -7.21 -11.66
C PRO A 85 33.93 -7.31 -10.53
N LEU A 86 33.51 -6.15 -10.04
CA LEU A 86 32.47 -6.02 -9.01
C LEU A 86 31.18 -6.76 -9.41
N PRO A 87 30.43 -7.34 -8.46
CA PRO A 87 29.18 -8.05 -8.73
C PRO A 87 28.21 -7.14 -9.48
N ALA A 88 27.61 -7.67 -10.56
CA ALA A 88 26.69 -6.96 -11.43
C ALA A 88 25.61 -6.26 -10.60
N ARG A 89 25.54 -4.93 -10.71
CA ARG A 89 24.42 -4.14 -10.20
C ARG A 89 23.12 -4.79 -10.68
N PRO A 90 22.12 -5.06 -9.82
CA PRO A 90 20.80 -5.49 -10.27
C PRO A 90 20.23 -4.39 -11.16
N THR A 91 20.39 -4.52 -12.47
CA THR A 91 19.68 -3.66 -13.42
C THR A 91 18.23 -4.06 -13.29
N ALA A 92 17.38 -3.12 -12.85
CA ALA A 92 15.94 -3.32 -12.88
C ALA A 92 15.58 -3.65 -14.32
N GLN A 93 15.28 -4.92 -14.58
CA GLN A 93 15.02 -5.38 -15.93
C GLN A 93 13.73 -4.74 -16.41
N ALA A 94 13.79 -4.04 -17.54
CA ALA A 94 12.61 -3.45 -18.15
C ALA A 94 11.60 -4.57 -18.47
N PRO A 95 10.29 -4.34 -18.26
CA PRO A 95 9.28 -5.33 -18.62
C PRO A 95 9.27 -5.61 -20.13
N GLY A 96 9.49 -6.88 -20.50
CA GLY A 96 9.29 -7.35 -21.88
C GLY A 96 7.81 -7.46 -22.25
N PRO A 97 7.47 -7.83 -23.50
CA PRO A 97 6.10 -7.83 -24.00
C PRO A 97 5.13 -8.66 -23.14
N ARG A 98 5.51 -9.88 -22.78
CA ARG A 98 4.70 -10.74 -21.91
C ARG A 98 4.57 -10.20 -20.49
N ALA A 99 5.65 -9.67 -19.91
CA ALA A 99 5.62 -9.08 -18.58
C ALA A 99 4.71 -7.84 -18.53
N SER A 100 4.77 -6.99 -19.56
CA SER A 100 3.90 -5.82 -19.72
C SER A 100 2.43 -6.22 -19.83
N ARG A 101 2.12 -7.24 -20.64
CA ARG A 101 0.75 -7.76 -20.75
C ARG A 101 0.25 -8.34 -19.43
N PHE A 102 1.10 -9.07 -18.71
CA PHE A 102 0.75 -9.61 -17.39
C PHE A 102 0.37 -8.51 -16.41
N GLN A 103 1.18 -7.45 -16.33
CA GLN A 103 0.90 -6.28 -15.49
C GLN A 103 -0.41 -5.58 -15.91
N ALA A 104 -0.61 -5.38 -17.21
CA ALA A 104 -1.84 -4.77 -17.72
C ALA A 104 -3.10 -5.58 -17.37
N VAL A 105 -3.03 -6.92 -17.43
CA VAL A 105 -4.14 -7.79 -17.03
C VAL A 105 -4.42 -7.69 -15.53
N LEU A 106 -3.37 -7.63 -14.68
CA LEU A 106 -3.54 -7.42 -13.25
C LEU A 106 -4.22 -6.09 -12.94
N ASP A 107 -3.76 -5.00 -13.57
CA ASP A 107 -4.33 -3.66 -13.39
C ASP A 107 -5.78 -3.58 -13.89
N SER A 108 -6.07 -4.16 -15.05
CA SER A 108 -7.42 -4.23 -15.60
C SER A 108 -8.36 -5.05 -14.69
N SER A 109 -7.89 -6.17 -14.16
CA SER A 109 -8.68 -7.04 -13.28
C SER A 109 -8.99 -6.35 -11.96
N LEU A 110 -8.01 -5.66 -11.38
CA LEU A 110 -8.21 -4.86 -10.17
C LEU A 110 -9.20 -3.72 -10.41
N SER A 111 -9.04 -2.99 -11.52
CA SER A 111 -9.94 -1.90 -11.89
C SER A 111 -11.38 -2.40 -12.08
N HIS A 112 -11.56 -3.53 -12.76
CA HIS A 112 -12.88 -4.15 -12.93
C HIS A 112 -13.52 -4.58 -11.61
N THR A 113 -12.70 -5.11 -10.68
CA THR A 113 -13.17 -5.50 -9.34
C THR A 113 -13.62 -4.29 -8.54
N LEU A 114 -12.82 -3.22 -8.51
CA LEU A 114 -13.15 -1.99 -7.80
C LEU A 114 -14.37 -1.27 -8.41
N ALA A 115 -14.57 -1.37 -9.73
CA ALA A 115 -15.72 -0.80 -10.41
C ALA A 115 -17.07 -1.39 -9.95
N LYS A 116 -17.08 -2.61 -9.38
CA LYS A 116 -18.29 -3.20 -8.79
C LYS A 116 -18.75 -2.44 -7.53
N ILE A 117 -17.85 -1.73 -6.88
CA ILE A 117 -18.16 -0.83 -5.75
C ILE A 117 -18.57 0.54 -6.30
N SER A 118 -19.48 0.54 -7.28
CA SER A 118 -20.05 1.77 -7.84
C SER A 118 -20.95 2.45 -6.82
N TRP A 119 -21.19 3.75 -7.03
CA TRP A 119 -22.09 4.51 -6.17
C TRP A 119 -23.49 3.88 -6.12
N ASP A 120 -24.04 3.43 -7.25
CA ASP A 120 -25.39 2.86 -7.31
C ASP A 120 -25.49 1.57 -6.48
N ASN A 121 -24.50 0.68 -6.60
CA ASN A 121 -24.45 -0.56 -5.82
C ASN A 121 -24.24 -0.27 -4.33
N PHE A 122 -23.41 0.71 -4.00
CA PHE A 122 -23.10 1.05 -2.61
C PHE A 122 -24.28 1.76 -1.92
N ALA A 123 -24.92 2.71 -2.58
CA ALA A 123 -26.07 3.45 -2.05
C ALA A 123 -27.30 2.55 -1.87
N ALA A 124 -27.51 1.58 -2.77
CA ALA A 124 -28.61 0.61 -2.66
C ALA A 124 -28.55 -0.23 -1.37
N CYS A 125 -27.35 -0.53 -0.86
CA CYS A 125 -27.16 -1.26 0.40
C CYS A 125 -27.35 -0.38 1.65
N TYR A 126 -27.30 0.95 1.51
CA TYR A 126 -27.40 1.91 2.62
C TYR A 126 -28.45 3.01 2.34
N PRO A 127 -29.73 2.64 2.09
CA PRO A 127 -30.73 3.57 1.57
C PRO A 127 -31.00 4.75 2.51
N THR A 128 -31.05 4.51 3.82
CA THR A 128 -31.29 5.57 4.82
C THR A 128 -30.18 6.61 4.82
N ILE A 129 -28.91 6.20 4.82
CA ILE A 129 -27.77 7.12 4.85
C ILE A 129 -27.57 7.78 3.49
N ALA A 130 -27.86 7.09 2.39
CA ALA A 130 -27.85 7.68 1.06
C ALA A 130 -28.84 8.85 0.94
N ALA A 131 -29.99 8.78 1.61
CA ALA A 131 -30.97 9.87 1.66
C ALA A 131 -30.57 10.99 2.64
N GLN A 132 -30.08 10.64 3.84
CA GLN A 132 -29.82 11.61 4.91
C GLN A 132 -28.45 12.31 4.79
N ALA A 133 -27.43 11.61 4.31
CA ALA A 133 -26.04 12.08 4.26
C ALA A 133 -25.27 11.49 3.05
N PRO A 134 -25.69 11.77 1.80
CA PRO A 134 -25.05 11.22 0.60
C PRO A 134 -23.57 11.60 0.49
N GLY A 135 -23.18 12.80 0.97
CA GLY A 135 -21.79 13.26 0.95
C GLY A 135 -20.86 12.39 1.80
N THR A 136 -21.26 12.07 3.03
CA THR A 136 -20.49 11.21 3.93
C THR A 136 -20.37 9.80 3.36
N LEU A 137 -21.47 9.23 2.86
CA LEU A 137 -21.45 7.90 2.27
C LEU A 137 -20.54 7.82 1.03
N ARG A 138 -20.55 8.86 0.18
CA ARG A 138 -19.68 8.94 -1.00
C ARG A 138 -18.21 9.08 -0.59
N ALA A 139 -17.90 9.83 0.47
CA ALA A 139 -16.54 9.93 0.99
C ALA A 139 -16.03 8.56 1.48
N VAL A 140 -16.87 7.80 2.21
CA VAL A 140 -16.53 6.44 2.68
C VAL A 140 -16.30 5.49 1.51
N GLN A 141 -17.22 5.47 0.52
CA GLN A 141 -17.09 4.63 -0.67
C GLN A 141 -15.78 4.93 -1.42
N ARG A 142 -15.47 6.21 -1.64
CA ARG A 142 -14.23 6.63 -2.29
C ARG A 142 -12.99 6.22 -1.49
N GLN A 143 -12.97 6.50 -0.18
CA GLN A 143 -11.84 6.12 0.69
C GLN A 143 -11.61 4.61 0.67
N MET A 144 -12.68 3.81 0.66
CA MET A 144 -12.60 2.36 0.59
C MET A 144 -12.00 1.89 -0.74
N VAL A 145 -12.48 2.41 -1.86
CA VAL A 145 -11.96 2.08 -3.20
C VAL A 145 -10.49 2.50 -3.34
N ASP A 146 -10.14 3.71 -2.91
CA ASP A 146 -8.78 4.25 -2.98
C ASP A 146 -7.82 3.42 -2.11
N ARG A 147 -8.22 3.11 -0.87
CA ARG A 147 -7.39 2.33 0.06
C ARG A 147 -7.19 0.90 -0.42
N LEU A 148 -8.27 0.23 -0.83
CA LEU A 148 -8.20 -1.14 -1.34
C LEU A 148 -7.33 -1.20 -2.60
N GLY A 149 -7.54 -0.27 -3.54
CA GLY A 149 -6.73 -0.18 -4.75
C GLY A 149 -5.25 0.03 -4.46
N ALA A 150 -4.91 0.93 -3.52
CA ALA A 150 -3.52 1.17 -3.12
C ALA A 150 -2.88 -0.05 -2.45
N LEU A 151 -3.59 -0.74 -1.57
CA LEU A 151 -3.10 -1.95 -0.91
C LEU A 151 -2.86 -3.07 -1.94
N CYS A 152 -3.82 -3.33 -2.83
CA CYS A 152 -3.67 -4.36 -3.87
C CYS A 152 -2.48 -4.07 -4.78
N LYS A 153 -2.33 -2.82 -5.27
CA LYS A 153 -1.18 -2.45 -6.12
C LYS A 153 0.16 -2.63 -5.41
N LYS A 154 0.24 -2.26 -4.13
CA LYS A 154 1.43 -2.46 -3.32
C LYS A 154 1.78 -3.95 -3.17
N GLU A 155 0.79 -4.77 -2.85
CA GLU A 155 1.00 -6.21 -2.67
C GLU A 155 1.35 -6.89 -4.00
N PHE A 156 0.72 -6.51 -5.11
CA PHE A 156 1.09 -7.02 -6.44
C PHE A 156 2.54 -6.68 -6.78
N ALA A 157 2.98 -5.44 -6.54
CA ALA A 157 4.37 -5.05 -6.76
C ALA A 157 5.35 -5.85 -5.88
N SER A 158 5.01 -6.03 -4.60
CA SER A 158 5.79 -6.83 -3.65
C SER A 158 5.94 -8.28 -4.14
N ILE A 159 4.84 -8.93 -4.55
CA ILE A 159 4.84 -10.31 -5.03
C ILE A 159 5.61 -10.44 -6.35
N LEU A 160 5.41 -9.51 -7.29
CA LEU A 160 6.12 -9.47 -8.57
C LEU A 160 7.64 -9.41 -8.37
N GLN A 161 8.10 -8.59 -7.43
CA GLN A 161 9.51 -8.48 -7.06
C GLN A 161 10.01 -9.74 -6.34
N ALA A 162 9.31 -10.20 -5.30
CA ALA A 162 9.71 -11.35 -4.49
C ALA A 162 9.82 -12.64 -5.31
N ARG A 163 8.98 -12.80 -6.34
CA ARG A 163 8.99 -13.97 -7.24
C ARG A 163 9.81 -13.75 -8.51
N ASN A 164 10.41 -12.57 -8.68
CA ASN A 164 11.20 -12.19 -9.84
C ASN A 164 10.47 -12.47 -11.17
N VAL A 165 9.18 -12.14 -11.21
CA VAL A 165 8.29 -12.51 -12.31
C VAL A 165 8.73 -11.87 -13.61
N VAL A 166 9.15 -10.60 -13.56
CA VAL A 166 9.57 -9.85 -14.76
C VAL A 166 10.77 -10.50 -15.42
N ALA A 167 11.82 -10.86 -14.67
CA ALA A 167 12.98 -11.50 -15.26
C ALA A 167 12.64 -12.87 -15.85
N ARG A 168 11.84 -13.68 -15.15
CA ARG A 168 11.43 -15.00 -15.64
C ARG A 168 10.59 -14.94 -16.91
N LEU A 169 9.68 -13.96 -17.00
CA LEU A 169 8.89 -13.77 -18.21
C LEU A 169 9.75 -13.25 -19.36
N ASN A 170 10.74 -12.40 -19.08
CA ASN A 170 11.68 -11.93 -20.09
C ASN A 170 12.58 -13.07 -20.61
N GLU A 171 13.09 -13.92 -19.71
CA GLU A 171 13.85 -15.12 -20.07
C GLU A 171 13.01 -16.07 -20.94
N LEU A 172 11.74 -16.26 -20.60
CA LEU A 172 10.81 -17.04 -21.41
C LEU A 172 10.66 -16.48 -22.83
N GLU A 173 10.52 -15.15 -22.98
CA GLU A 173 10.41 -14.53 -24.31
C GLU A 173 11.68 -14.73 -25.14
N THR A 174 12.86 -14.70 -24.52
CA THR A 174 14.13 -15.04 -25.17
C THR A 174 14.12 -16.50 -25.64
N LEU A 175 13.73 -17.45 -24.79
CA LEU A 175 13.68 -18.87 -25.14
C LEU A 175 12.69 -19.16 -26.28
N VAL A 176 11.53 -18.50 -26.29
CA VAL A 176 10.55 -18.60 -27.38
C VAL A 176 11.15 -18.08 -28.68
N SER A 177 11.78 -16.90 -28.65
CA SER A 177 12.40 -16.29 -29.84
C SER A 177 13.52 -17.18 -30.42
N GLU A 178 14.33 -17.78 -29.55
CA GLU A 178 15.38 -18.72 -29.98
C GLU A 178 14.82 -20.02 -30.58
N ALA A 179 13.72 -20.52 -30.04
CA ALA A 179 13.06 -21.71 -30.56
C ALA A 179 12.40 -21.42 -31.92
N GLU A 180 11.75 -20.27 -32.08
CA GLU A 180 11.20 -19.80 -33.35
C GLU A 180 12.30 -19.65 -34.40
N ARG A 181 13.41 -18.97 -34.07
CA ARG A 181 14.56 -18.86 -34.97
C ARG A 181 15.09 -20.22 -35.41
N ARG A 182 15.22 -21.19 -34.51
CA ARG A 182 15.66 -22.56 -34.85
C ARG A 182 14.68 -23.28 -35.77
N ARG A 183 13.37 -23.06 -35.62
CA ARG A 183 12.34 -23.62 -36.52
C ARG A 183 12.43 -23.02 -37.92
N ASP A 184 12.66 -21.71 -37.98
CA ASP A 184 12.83 -20.98 -39.24
C ASP A 184 14.10 -21.43 -39.98
N GLU A 185 15.24 -21.53 -39.26
CA GLU A 185 16.52 -22.02 -39.77
C GLU A 185 16.44 -23.48 -40.26
N ALA A 186 15.62 -24.32 -39.61
CA ALA A 186 15.40 -25.70 -40.01
C ALA A 186 14.39 -25.88 -41.16
N GLY A 187 13.79 -24.79 -41.68
CA GLY A 187 12.78 -24.86 -42.74
C GLY A 187 11.49 -25.56 -42.32
N LEU A 188 11.23 -25.69 -41.01
CA LEU A 188 10.05 -26.36 -40.44
C LEU A 188 8.83 -25.43 -40.35
N THR A 189 8.91 -24.23 -40.90
CA THR A 189 7.81 -23.28 -41.05
C THR A 189 6.80 -23.81 -42.07
N GLY A 190 5.89 -24.70 -41.63
CA GLY A 190 4.77 -25.21 -42.43
C GLY A 190 4.51 -26.71 -42.34
N GLN A 191 5.36 -27.50 -41.67
CA GLN A 191 5.09 -28.92 -41.41
C GLN A 191 4.36 -29.11 -40.07
N GLU A 192 3.12 -28.61 -39.99
CA GLU A 192 2.17 -29.08 -39.00
C GLU A 192 1.49 -30.32 -39.60
N GLN A 193 2.13 -31.49 -39.47
CA GLN A 193 1.49 -32.73 -39.87
C GLN A 193 0.48 -33.10 -38.78
N PRO A 194 -0.84 -33.10 -39.08
CA PRO A 194 -1.84 -33.40 -38.06
C PRO A 194 -1.65 -34.83 -37.55
N PRO A 195 -1.89 -35.10 -36.25
CA PRO A 195 -1.77 -36.44 -35.72
C PRO A 195 -2.75 -37.36 -36.45
N VAL A 196 -2.22 -38.41 -37.07
CA VAL A 196 -3.02 -39.49 -37.64
C VAL A 196 -3.65 -40.31 -36.50
N PRO A 197 -4.96 -40.62 -36.58
CA PRO A 197 -5.71 -41.30 -35.53
C PRO A 197 -5.27 -42.76 -35.31
#